data_AF-A0A075SKT4-F1
#
_entry.id   AF-A0A075SKT4-F1
#
_cell.length_a   1.000
_cell.length_b   1.000
_cell.length_c   1.000
_cell.angle_alpha   90.00
_cell.angle_beta   90.00
_cell.angle_gamma   90.00
#
_symmetry.space_group_name_H-M   'P 1'
#
loop_
_entity.id
_entity.type
_entity.pdbx_description
1 polymer ?
#
loop_
_entity_poly.entity_id
_entity_poly.type
_entity_poly.pdbx_seq_one_letter_code
_entity_poly.pdbx_strand_id
1 'polypeptide(L)' 'MTFEEILPGLKAKKKYVRTGWGGAENYVQLFDTIEVHGQKLEATPYFLINVTGEGEGFSMWSPTPCDVLATDWVEVHD' A
#
# COMPACT_ATOMS: atom_id res chain seq x y z
N MET A 1 -9.69 -10.57 -3.87
CA MET A 1 -8.42 -11.33 -3.95
C MET A 1 -7.89 -11.53 -2.54
N THR A 2 -7.12 -12.58 -2.28
CA THR A 2 -6.41 -12.77 -1.01
C THR A 2 -5.14 -11.92 -0.96
N PHE A 3 -4.53 -11.78 0.22
CA PHE A 3 -3.27 -11.06 0.34
C PHE A 3 -2.14 -11.71 -0.48
N GLU A 4 -2.07 -13.04 -0.51
CA GLU A 4 -1.07 -13.80 -1.27
C GLU A 4 -1.21 -13.59 -2.77
N GLU A 5 -2.45 -13.48 -3.28
CA GLU A 5 -2.73 -13.22 -4.69
C GLU A 5 -2.26 -11.83 -5.12
N ILE A 6 -2.35 -10.83 -4.25
CA ILE A 6 -1.94 -9.46 -4.58
C ILE A 6 -0.44 -9.19 -4.35
N LEU A 7 0.26 -10.02 -3.56
CA LEU A 7 1.66 -9.80 -3.21
C LEU A 7 2.60 -9.70 -4.44
N PRO A 8 2.47 -10.52 -5.51
CA PRO A 8 3.23 -10.33 -6.74
C PRO A 8 2.96 -8.97 -7.40
N GLY A 9 1.71 -8.51 -7.38
CA GLY A 9 1.32 -7.20 -7.91
C GLY A 9 1.92 -6.05 -7.10
N LEU A 10 1.89 -6.16 -5.77
CA LEU A 10 2.55 -5.19 -4.88
C LEU A 10 4.05 -5.11 -5.15
N LYS A 11 4.73 -6.26 -5.37
CA LYS A 11 6.15 -6.29 -5.80
C LYS A 11 6.38 -5.59 -7.13
N ALA A 12 5.41 -5.67 -8.05
CA ALA A 12 5.38 -4.94 -9.31
C ALA A 12 4.90 -3.48 -9.17
N LYS A 13 4.86 -2.94 -7.95
CA LYS A 13 4.47 -1.54 -7.64
C LYS A 13 3.03 -1.21 -8.00
N LYS A 14 2.15 -2.20 -8.11
CA LYS A 14 0.71 -1.97 -8.29
C LYS A 14 0.05 -1.55 -6.97
N LYS A 15 -1.13 -0.94 -7.08
CA LYS A 15 -1.91 -0.40 -5.96
C LYS A 15 -3.07 -1.33 -5.63
N TYR A 16 -3.28 -1.58 -4.34
CA TYR A 16 -4.38 -2.43 -3.87
C TYR A 16 -5.10 -1.80 -2.70
N VAL A 17 -6.41 -2.03 -2.61
CA VAL A 17 -7.26 -1.57 -1.52
C VAL A 17 -8.17 -2.70 -1.06
N ARG A 18 -8.64 -2.64 0.19
CA ARG A 18 -9.68 -3.55 0.68
C ARG A 18 -11.04 -2.89 0.60
N THR A 19 -12.03 -3.58 0.03
CA THR A 19 -13.40 -3.03 -0.02
C THR A 19 -14.05 -2.92 1.35
N GLY A 20 -13.55 -3.65 2.35
CA GLY A 20 -14.00 -3.58 3.73
C GLY A 20 -13.31 -2.50 4.59
N TRP A 21 -12.36 -1.73 4.05
CA TRP A 21 -11.87 -0.54 4.75
C TRP A 21 -12.98 0.52 4.79
N GLY A 22 -13.32 0.96 6.00
CA GLY A 22 -14.40 1.93 6.24
C GLY A 22 -13.92 3.36 6.42
N GLY A 23 -12.62 3.62 6.27
CA GLY A 23 -12.00 4.93 6.43
C GLY A 23 -11.70 5.60 5.10
N ALA A 24 -10.73 6.52 5.11
CA ALA A 24 -10.32 7.30 3.95
C ALA A 24 -9.12 6.68 3.21
N GLU A 25 -8.84 5.39 3.46
CA GLU A 25 -7.75 4.67 2.82
C GLU A 25 -8.03 4.39 1.34
N ASN A 26 -7.16 4.87 0.45
CA ASN A 26 -7.34 4.71 -0.99
C ASN A 26 -6.63 3.48 -1.54
N TYR A 27 -5.40 3.20 -1.09
CA TYR A 27 -4.61 2.03 -1.50
C TYR A 27 -3.34 1.85 -0.66
N VAL A 28 -2.77 0.65 -0.72
CA VAL A 28 -1.38 0.34 -0.36
C VAL A 28 -0.53 0.04 -1.60
N GLN A 29 0.76 0.33 -1.51
CA GLN A 29 1.74 0.09 -2.56
C GLN A 29 3.13 -0.14 -1.95
N LEU A 30 3.96 -0.95 -2.61
CA LEU A 30 5.35 -1.18 -2.21
C LEU A 30 6.26 -0.09 -2.79
N PHE A 31 7.14 0.46 -1.96
CA PHE A 31 8.23 1.35 -2.34
C PHE A 31 9.57 0.72 -1.94
N ASP A 32 10.62 1.04 -2.67
CA ASP A 32 12.00 0.57 -2.44
C ASP A 32 13.02 1.70 -2.62
N THR A 33 12.54 2.94 -2.68
CA THR A 33 13.39 4.11 -2.83
C THR A 33 12.81 5.27 -2.04
N ILE A 34 13.68 6.07 -1.44
CA ILE A 34 13.34 7.33 -0.75
C ILE A 34 14.02 8.50 -1.45
N GLU A 35 13.47 9.70 -1.27
CA GLU A 35 14.12 10.94 -1.68
C GLU A 35 14.62 11.68 -0.43
N VAL A 36 15.92 11.99 -0.40
CA VAL A 36 16.56 12.74 0.69
C VAL A 36 17.40 13.85 0.05
N HIS A 37 17.11 15.11 0.38
CA HIS A 37 17.77 16.28 -0.21
C HIS A 37 17.77 16.31 -1.76
N GLY A 38 16.67 15.85 -2.38
CA GLY A 38 16.54 15.78 -3.84
C GLY A 38 17.33 14.64 -4.48
N GLN A 39 17.96 13.77 -3.69
CA GLN A 39 18.63 12.57 -4.18
C GLN A 39 17.75 11.35 -3.94
N LYS A 40 17.54 10.56 -5.00
CA LYS A 40 16.89 9.27 -4.92
C LYS A 40 17.87 8.23 -4.39
N LEU A 41 17.52 7.59 -3.29
CA LEU A 41 18.31 6.55 -2.63
C LEU A 41 17.53 5.24 -2.63
N GLU A 42 18.24 4.14 -2.84
CA GLU A 42 17.69 2.80 -2.60
C GLU A 42 17.40 2.62 -1.10
N ALA A 43 16.28 1.95 -0.81
CA ALA A 43 15.85 1.66 0.55
C ALA A 43 15.39 0.20 0.66
N THR A 44 15.47 -0.36 1.87
CA THR A 44 14.81 -1.64 2.16
C THR A 44 13.33 -1.53 1.79
N PRO A 45 12.74 -2.44 1.02
CA PRO A 45 11.35 -2.29 0.57
C PRO A 45 10.36 -2.15 1.74
N TYR A 46 9.41 -1.23 1.60
CA TYR A 46 8.36 -0.96 2.58
C TYR A 46 7.03 -0.65 1.91
N PHE A 47 5.93 -0.93 2.61
CA PHE A 47 4.62 -0.53 2.13
C PHE A 47 4.24 0.84 2.66
N LEU A 48 3.62 1.64 1.79
CA LEU A 48 2.91 2.84 2.19
C LEU A 48 1.41 2.65 1.94
N ILE A 49 0.60 3.23 2.83
CA ILE A 49 -0.82 3.42 2.62
C ILE A 49 -1.09 4.89 2.27
N ASN A 50 -1.89 5.13 1.24
CA ASN A 50 -2.36 6.44 0.85
C ASN A 50 -3.75 6.69 1.45
N VAL A 51 -3.92 7.85 2.08
CA VAL A 51 -5.18 8.26 2.73
C VAL A 51 -5.58 9.63 2.18
N THR A 52 -6.88 9.86 1.96
CA THR A 52 -7.45 11.17 1.59
C THR A 52 -8.16 11.82 2.79
N GLY A 53 -8.47 13.12 2.71
CA GLY A 53 -9.21 13.83 3.76
C GLY A 53 -8.35 14.42 4.87
N GLU A 54 -8.84 14.44 6.12
CA GLU A 54 -8.05 14.91 7.26
C GLU A 54 -6.89 13.93 7.55
N GLY A 55 -5.66 14.36 7.26
CA GLY A 55 -4.47 13.50 7.31
C GLY A 55 -4.02 12.98 5.94
N GLU A 56 -4.45 13.65 4.86
CA GLU A 56 -4.00 13.36 3.49
C GLU A 56 -2.49 13.16 3.40
N GLY A 57 -2.09 12.04 2.80
CA GLY A 57 -0.69 11.72 2.61
C GLY A 57 -0.42 10.22 2.58
N PHE A 58 0.86 9.88 2.72
CA PHE A 58 1.32 8.52 2.85
C PHE A 58 1.78 8.24 4.28
N SER A 59 1.38 7.08 4.80
CA SER A 59 1.88 6.54 6.06
C SER A 59 2.52 5.18 5.83
N MET A 60 3.52 4.83 6.65
CA MET A 60 4.08 3.47 6.66
C MET A 60 2.99 2.50 7.08
N TRP A 61 2.83 1.43 6.29
CA TRP A 61 1.83 0.41 6.56
C TRP A 61 2.49 -0.95 6.74
N SER A 62 2.08 -1.65 7.78
CA SER A 62 2.44 -3.04 8.03
C SER A 62 1.14 -3.83 8.06
N PRO A 63 0.97 -4.86 7.19
CA PRO A 63 -0.26 -5.63 7.16
C PRO A 63 -0.53 -6.26 8.52
N THR A 64 -1.74 -6.04 9.04
CA THR A 64 -2.22 -6.72 10.25
C THR A 64 -2.63 -8.15 9.91
N PRO A 65 -2.81 -9.04 10.91
CA PRO A 65 -3.39 -10.36 10.65
C PRO A 65 -4.74 -10.29 9.92
N CYS A 66 -5.56 -9.28 10.21
CA CYS A 66 -6.84 -9.06 9.51
C CYS A 66 -6.64 -8.74 8.02
N ASP A 67 -5.56 -8.06 7.66
CA ASP A 67 -5.24 -7.72 6.26
C ASP A 67 -4.67 -8.94 5.51
N VAL A 68 -3.80 -9.71 6.17
CA VAL A 68 -3.22 -10.93 5.61
C VAL A 68 -4.30 -11.99 5.34
N LEU A 69 -5.25 -12.15 6.27
CA LEU A 69 -6.34 -13.13 6.14
C LEU A 69 -7.52 -12.64 5.30
N ALA A 70 -7.46 -11.42 4.77
CA ALA A 70 -8.55 -10.84 4.03
C ALA A 70 -8.66 -11.41 2.61
N THR A 71 -9.89 -11.49 2.11
CA THR A 71 -10.20 -11.98 0.75
C THR A 71 -10.81 -10.91 -0.15
N ASP A 72 -10.90 -9.68 0.37
CA ASP A 72 -11.60 -8.54 -0.22
C ASP A 72 -10.65 -7.50 -0.84
N TRP A 73 -9.45 -7.93 -1.24
CA TRP A 73 -8.50 -7.07 -1.93
C TRP A 73 -8.90 -6.83 -3.40
N VAL A 74 -8.70 -5.60 -3.86
CA VAL A 74 -9.00 -5.12 -5.22
C VAL A 74 -7.81 -4.31 -5.74
N GLU A 75 -7.40 -4.55 -6.99
CA GLU A 75 -6.41 -3.73 -7.68
C GLU A 75 -7.06 -2.41 -8.09
N VAL A 76 -6.37 -1.30 -7.85
CA VAL A 76 -6.83 0.03 -8.29
C VAL A 76 -5.83 0.64 -9.25
N HIS A 77 -6.35 1.45 -10.15
CA HIS A 77 -5.60 2.17 -11.17
C HIS A 77 -5.80 3.67 -10.96
N ASP A 78 -4.80 4.47 -11.33
CA ASP A 78 -4.90 5.93 -11.35
C ASP A 78 -5.91 6.44 -12.38
#